data_AF-A0A1V9YZ63-F1
#
_entry.id   AF-A0A1V9YZ63-F1
#
_cell.length_a   1.000
_cell.length_b   1.000
_cell.length_c   1.000
_cell.angle_alpha   90.00
_cell.angle_beta   90.00
_cell.angle_gamma   90.00
#
_symmetry.space_group_name_H-M   'P 1'
#
loop_
_entity.id
_entity.type
_entity.pdbx_description
1 polymer ?
#
loop_
_entity_poly.entity_id
_entity_poly.type
_entity_poly.pdbx_seq_one_letter_code
_entity_poly.pdbx_strand_id
1 'polypeptide(L)'
;MSEHLLDAVVRDTVPPLAWLGGGPYFALTMVVMQVGHFWLLNHYGVLGFLVYLLLAASMFTLDGFVSNSFGHNVRVLRANGFSDATIVGTMAFNTVFSQIITLVVIHYIGNPAAMADLLRLESYSVATVTCILVNLALSEVFFYAAHKVLHESWPSIHVMHHCCKSSSHATNVIFHPVDLAFEFGGPGGVVLALHYLLWDQNLTVLLATYIFIQTYYAIDHNEWLRTYHYKHHAQIDAVYTIYVSHRADPRKDLVRHLVVKPKSN
;
A
#
# COMPACT_ATOMS: atom_id res chain seq x y z
N MET A 1 32.38 2.27 -13.69
CA MET A 1 30.96 2.54 -13.37
C MET A 1 30.65 1.76 -12.11
N SER A 2 30.19 2.40 -11.03
CA SER A 2 29.66 1.64 -9.89
C SER A 2 28.33 1.04 -10.33
N GLU A 3 28.23 -0.28 -10.36
CA GLU A 3 26.94 -0.95 -10.55
C GLU A 3 26.06 -0.62 -9.35
N HIS A 4 24.87 -0.06 -9.62
CA HIS A 4 23.89 0.19 -8.57
C HIS A 4 22.95 -1.03 -8.44
N LEU A 5 22.53 -1.31 -7.21
CA LEU A 5 21.73 -2.50 -6.82
C LEU A 5 20.45 -2.70 -7.66
N LEU A 6 19.83 -1.60 -8.11
CA LEU A 6 18.56 -1.60 -8.83
C LEU A 6 18.71 -1.37 -10.34
N ASP A 7 19.92 -1.42 -10.90
CA ASP A 7 20.12 -1.17 -12.33
C ASP A 7 19.40 -2.20 -13.23
N ALA A 8 19.16 -3.41 -12.73
CA ALA A 8 18.41 -4.44 -13.45
C ALA A 8 16.93 -4.06 -13.73
N VAL A 9 16.35 -3.12 -12.96
CA VAL A 9 14.97 -2.63 -13.16
C VAL A 9 14.92 -1.24 -13.80
N VAL A 10 16.04 -0.51 -13.82
CA VAL A 10 16.14 0.80 -14.48
C VAL A 10 16.47 0.60 -15.95
N ARG A 11 15.46 0.77 -16.82
CA ARG A 11 15.59 0.57 -18.26
C ARG A 11 14.82 1.62 -19.06
N ASP A 12 15.29 1.90 -20.27
CA ASP A 12 14.58 2.71 -21.28
C ASP A 12 13.93 1.85 -22.38
N THR A 13 14.20 0.54 -22.37
CA THR A 13 13.62 -0.44 -23.28
C THR A 13 12.34 -1.06 -22.73
N VAL A 14 11.63 -1.81 -23.56
CA VAL A 14 10.46 -2.61 -23.14
C VAL A 14 10.89 -3.61 -22.06
N PRO A 15 10.14 -3.75 -20.96
CA PRO A 15 10.48 -4.68 -19.90
C PRO A 15 10.35 -6.15 -20.39
N PRO A 16 11.21 -7.07 -19.92
CA PRO A 16 11.33 -8.42 -20.48
C PRO A 16 10.06 -9.27 -20.29
N LEU A 17 9.24 -8.94 -19.30
CA LEU A 17 7.96 -9.59 -19.01
C LEU A 17 6.77 -8.65 -19.27
N ALA A 18 6.90 -7.71 -20.21
CA ALA A 18 5.83 -6.76 -20.56
C ALA A 18 4.51 -7.45 -20.93
N TRP A 19 4.56 -8.67 -21.45
CA TRP A 19 3.38 -9.47 -21.79
C TRP A 19 2.52 -9.84 -20.58
N LEU A 20 3.09 -9.82 -19.36
CA LEU A 20 2.36 -10.03 -18.11
C LEU A 20 1.77 -8.71 -17.57
N GLY A 21 2.14 -7.56 -18.13
CA GLY A 21 1.75 -6.24 -17.63
C GLY A 21 0.26 -5.94 -17.70
N GLY A 22 -0.18 -4.99 -16.89
CA GLY A 22 -1.59 -4.60 -16.81
C GLY A 22 -2.44 -5.60 -16.01
N GLY A 23 -3.55 -6.04 -16.60
CA GLY A 23 -4.53 -6.91 -15.96
C GLY A 23 -4.00 -8.25 -15.44
N PRO A 24 -3.18 -9.00 -16.19
CA PRO A 24 -2.63 -10.28 -15.72
C PRO A 24 -1.75 -10.14 -14.46
N TYR A 25 -0.82 -9.18 -14.44
CA TYR A 25 0.01 -8.91 -13.27
C TYR A 25 -0.82 -8.41 -12.08
N PHE A 26 -1.81 -7.55 -12.32
CA PHE A 26 -2.76 -7.14 -11.27
C PHE A 26 -3.54 -8.34 -10.69
N ALA A 27 -4.06 -9.24 -11.54
CA ALA A 27 -4.74 -10.43 -11.06
C ALA A 27 -3.81 -11.32 -10.22
N LEU A 28 -2.55 -11.46 -10.64
CA LEU A 28 -1.54 -12.21 -9.91
C LEU A 28 -1.25 -11.60 -8.52
N THR A 29 -1.09 -10.27 -8.42
CA THR A 29 -0.87 -9.61 -7.12
C THR A 29 -2.08 -9.79 -6.20
N MET A 30 -3.30 -9.68 -6.72
CA MET A 30 -4.52 -9.94 -5.95
C MET A 30 -4.58 -11.40 -5.47
N VAL A 31 -4.29 -12.37 -6.34
CA VAL A 31 -4.26 -13.80 -5.95
C VAL A 31 -3.23 -14.04 -4.86
N VAL A 32 -1.99 -13.55 -5.01
CA VAL A 32 -0.95 -13.72 -4.00
C VAL A 32 -1.37 -13.11 -2.65
N MET A 33 -1.98 -11.93 -2.68
CA MET A 33 -2.47 -11.27 -1.46
C MET A 33 -3.61 -12.04 -0.80
N GLN A 34 -4.63 -12.47 -1.55
CA GLN A 34 -5.75 -13.23 -0.98
C GLN A 34 -5.34 -14.62 -0.51
N VAL A 35 -4.41 -15.29 -1.21
CA VAL A 35 -3.79 -16.54 -0.76
C VAL A 35 -3.01 -16.31 0.54
N GLY A 36 -2.26 -15.21 0.62
CA GLY A 36 -1.59 -14.76 1.85
C GLY A 36 -2.56 -14.65 3.02
N HIS A 37 -3.66 -13.90 2.84
CA HIS A 37 -4.66 -13.63 3.87
C HIS A 37 -5.47 -14.88 4.26
N PHE A 38 -6.18 -15.49 3.31
CA PHE A 38 -7.15 -16.54 3.58
C PHE A 38 -6.51 -17.90 3.83
N TRP A 39 -5.32 -18.16 3.27
CA TRP A 39 -4.69 -19.46 3.36
C TRP A 39 -3.43 -19.46 4.21
N LEU A 40 -2.38 -18.73 3.80
CA LEU A 40 -1.07 -18.82 4.43
C LEU A 40 -1.10 -18.35 5.89
N LEU A 41 -1.49 -17.10 6.13
CA LEU A 41 -1.51 -16.54 7.48
C LEU A 41 -2.56 -17.23 8.36
N ASN A 42 -3.75 -17.46 7.81
CA ASN A 42 -4.86 -18.05 8.53
C ASN A 42 -4.56 -19.48 9.03
N HIS A 43 -4.03 -20.36 8.17
CA HIS A 43 -3.83 -21.78 8.51
C HIS A 43 -2.43 -22.12 9.02
N TYR A 44 -1.39 -21.38 8.59
CA TYR A 44 0.00 -21.71 8.89
C TYR A 44 0.70 -20.69 9.80
N GLY A 45 0.00 -19.63 10.23
CA GLY A 45 0.51 -18.63 11.18
C GLY A 45 1.88 -18.10 10.78
N VAL A 46 2.86 -18.25 11.66
CA VAL A 46 4.25 -17.78 11.44
C VAL A 46 4.90 -18.41 10.21
N LEU A 47 4.68 -19.70 9.95
CA LEU A 47 5.24 -20.35 8.75
C LEU A 47 4.61 -19.75 7.48
N GLY A 48 3.29 -19.55 7.50
CA GLY A 48 2.57 -18.89 6.42
C GLY A 48 3.07 -17.47 6.17
N PHE A 49 3.36 -16.72 7.24
CA PHE A 49 3.96 -15.39 7.16
C PHE A 49 5.32 -15.39 6.44
N LEU A 50 6.21 -16.34 6.75
CA LEU A 50 7.51 -16.44 6.07
C LEU A 50 7.36 -16.72 4.57
N VAL A 51 6.45 -17.64 4.20
CA VAL A 51 6.15 -17.93 2.80
C VAL A 51 5.55 -16.70 2.12
N TYR A 52 4.64 -15.99 2.79
CA TYR A 52 4.00 -14.82 2.23
C TYR A 52 4.98 -13.65 2.04
N LEU A 53 5.95 -13.46 2.94
CA LEU A 53 7.04 -12.50 2.76
C LEU A 53 7.87 -12.80 1.50
N LEU A 54 8.22 -14.06 1.27
CA LEU A 54 8.97 -14.47 0.08
C LEU A 54 8.17 -14.21 -1.21
N LEU A 55 6.87 -14.49 -1.19
CA LEU A 55 5.98 -14.20 -2.32
C LEU A 55 5.88 -12.69 -2.55
N ALA A 56 5.71 -11.88 -1.51
CA ALA A 56 5.66 -10.42 -1.64
C ALA A 56 6.95 -9.85 -2.23
N ALA A 57 8.12 -10.27 -1.73
CA ALA A 57 9.41 -9.88 -2.26
C ALA A 57 9.59 -10.28 -3.75
N SER A 58 9.10 -11.47 -4.11
CA SER A 58 9.08 -11.93 -5.50
C SER A 58 8.18 -11.06 -6.37
N MET A 59 7.00 -10.64 -5.86
CA MET A 59 6.09 -9.76 -6.59
C MET A 59 6.66 -8.36 -6.82
N PHE A 60 7.36 -7.77 -5.84
CA PHE A 60 8.04 -6.48 -6.02
C PHE A 60 9.22 -6.58 -7.00
N THR A 61 9.94 -7.70 -6.97
CA THR A 61 10.99 -7.96 -7.96
C THR A 61 10.38 -8.05 -9.36
N LEU A 62 9.29 -8.82 -9.50
CA LEU A 62 8.56 -9.00 -10.75
C LEU A 62 7.99 -7.68 -11.29
N ASP A 63 7.54 -6.76 -10.43
CA ASP A 63 7.06 -5.42 -10.81
C ASP A 63 8.04 -4.70 -11.75
N GLY A 64 9.34 -4.71 -11.40
CA GLY A 64 10.40 -4.08 -12.18
C GLY A 64 10.78 -4.78 -13.48
N PHE A 65 10.28 -6.01 -13.70
CA PHE A 65 10.46 -6.77 -14.95
C PHE A 65 9.20 -6.80 -15.81
N VAL A 66 8.05 -6.40 -15.26
CA VAL A 66 6.77 -6.33 -15.95
C VAL A 66 6.47 -4.92 -16.43
N SER A 67 6.89 -3.90 -15.70
CA SER A 67 6.67 -2.50 -16.02
C SER A 67 7.92 -1.62 -15.84
N ASN A 68 7.99 -0.55 -16.62
CA ASN A 68 9.02 0.49 -16.47
C ASN A 68 8.70 1.49 -15.34
N SER A 69 7.50 1.43 -14.74
CA SER A 69 7.07 2.33 -13.67
C SER A 69 8.02 2.30 -12.46
N PHE A 70 8.40 1.10 -11.98
CA PHE A 70 9.34 0.99 -10.86
C PHE A 70 10.72 1.55 -11.21
N GLY A 71 11.28 1.20 -12.38
CA GLY A 71 12.55 1.74 -12.86
C GLY A 71 12.54 3.26 -13.04
N HIS A 72 11.42 3.84 -13.49
CA HIS A 72 11.22 5.28 -13.54
C HIS A 72 11.27 5.90 -12.14
N ASN A 73 10.54 5.33 -11.17
CA ASN A 73 10.53 5.81 -9.79
C ASN A 73 11.92 5.74 -9.15
N VAL A 74 12.71 4.69 -9.41
CA VAL A 74 14.11 4.57 -8.95
C VAL A 74 14.96 5.71 -9.49
N ARG A 75 14.81 6.11 -10.77
CA ARG A 75 15.52 7.27 -11.32
C ARG A 75 15.15 8.57 -10.61
N VAL A 76 13.87 8.78 -10.30
CA VAL A 76 13.40 9.95 -9.56
C VAL A 76 13.94 9.93 -8.13
N LEU A 77 13.88 8.80 -7.43
CA LEU A 77 14.41 8.63 -6.08
C LEU A 77 15.91 8.96 -6.02
N ARG A 78 16.71 8.43 -6.96
CA ARG A 78 18.15 8.74 -7.06
C ARG A 78 18.39 10.23 -7.29
N ALA A 79 17.60 10.87 -8.15
CA ALA A 79 17.68 12.31 -8.39
C ALA A 79 17.34 13.17 -7.15
N ASN A 80 16.61 12.59 -6.17
CA ASN A 80 16.27 13.21 -4.89
C ASN A 80 17.20 12.78 -3.75
N GLY A 81 18.31 12.10 -4.05
CA GLY A 81 19.34 11.74 -3.06
C GLY A 81 19.11 10.44 -2.31
N PHE A 82 18.09 9.65 -2.67
CA PHE A 82 17.88 8.33 -2.07
C PHE A 82 18.81 7.29 -2.73
N SER A 83 19.62 6.62 -1.91
CA SER A 83 20.46 5.52 -2.38
C SER A 83 19.64 4.24 -2.59
N ASP A 84 20.08 3.35 -3.49
CA ASP A 84 19.44 2.05 -3.70
C ASP A 84 19.35 1.22 -2.41
N ALA A 85 20.37 1.30 -1.54
CA ALA A 85 20.35 0.62 -0.24
C ALA A 85 19.24 1.15 0.66
N THR A 86 18.99 2.47 0.65
CA THR A 86 17.88 3.09 1.37
C THR A 86 16.53 2.64 0.80
N ILE A 87 16.40 2.60 -0.53
CA ILE A 87 15.17 2.16 -1.22
C ILE A 87 14.87 0.70 -0.87
N VAL A 88 15.82 -0.21 -1.07
CA VAL A 88 15.62 -1.64 -0.76
C VAL A 88 15.41 -1.86 0.75
N GLY A 89 16.17 -1.18 1.59
CA GLY A 89 16.07 -1.30 3.05
C GLY A 89 14.70 -0.88 3.59
N THR A 90 14.16 0.25 3.11
CA THR A 90 12.82 0.70 3.49
C THR A 90 11.73 -0.20 2.92
N MET A 91 11.83 -0.65 1.67
CA MET A 91 10.90 -1.64 1.10
C MET A 91 10.85 -2.92 1.94
N ALA A 92 12.02 -3.46 2.31
CA ALA A 92 12.10 -4.65 3.16
C ALA A 92 11.49 -4.41 4.55
N PHE A 93 11.84 -3.30 5.20
CA PHE A 93 11.31 -2.93 6.51
C PHE A 93 9.78 -2.80 6.48
N ASN A 94 9.26 -2.02 5.53
CA ASN A 94 7.83 -1.75 5.35
C ASN A 94 7.05 -3.02 5.03
N THR A 95 7.61 -3.89 4.20
CA THR A 95 7.01 -5.20 3.88
C THR A 95 6.93 -6.07 5.14
N VAL A 96 8.03 -6.24 5.86
CA VAL A 96 8.07 -7.05 7.08
C VAL A 96 7.07 -6.54 8.11
N PHE A 97 7.07 -5.23 8.37
CA PHE A 97 6.20 -4.65 9.40
C PHE A 97 4.72 -4.74 9.03
N SER A 98 4.35 -4.43 7.78
CA SER A 98 2.97 -4.53 7.30
C SER A 98 2.46 -5.97 7.37
N GLN A 99 3.33 -6.94 7.04
CA GLN A 99 2.99 -8.36 7.11
C GLN A 99 2.91 -8.88 8.56
N ILE A 100 3.71 -8.33 9.49
CA ILE A 100 3.58 -8.64 10.93
C ILE A 100 2.22 -8.18 11.44
N ILE A 101 1.80 -6.95 11.12
CA ILE A 101 0.47 -6.46 11.52
C ILE A 101 -0.62 -7.35 10.92
N THR A 102 -0.47 -7.73 9.65
CA THR A 102 -1.44 -8.61 8.98
C THR A 102 -1.51 -9.98 9.64
N LEU A 103 -0.37 -10.57 10.02
CA LEU A 103 -0.31 -11.81 10.79
C LEU A 103 -1.03 -11.67 12.15
N VAL A 104 -0.79 -10.56 12.87
CA VAL A 104 -1.46 -10.29 14.15
C VAL A 104 -2.98 -10.24 13.96
N VAL A 105 -3.47 -9.46 12.99
CA VAL A 105 -4.91 -9.30 12.77
C VAL A 105 -5.57 -10.61 12.30
N ILE A 106 -4.99 -11.31 11.34
CA ILE A 106 -5.61 -12.48 10.72
C ILE A 106 -5.47 -13.73 11.60
N HIS A 107 -4.28 -13.97 12.16
CA HIS A 107 -3.98 -15.24 12.83
C HIS A 107 -4.14 -15.18 14.35
N TYR A 108 -3.71 -14.07 14.99
CA TYR A 108 -3.71 -13.98 16.45
C TYR A 108 -4.99 -13.36 17.03
N ILE A 109 -5.60 -12.39 16.32
CA ILE A 109 -6.90 -11.82 16.70
C ILE A 109 -8.02 -12.58 15.99
N GLY A 110 -7.88 -12.78 14.68
CA GLY A 110 -8.77 -13.60 13.87
C GLY A 110 -8.62 -15.10 14.15
N ASN A 111 -9.36 -15.89 13.38
CA ASN A 111 -9.24 -17.35 13.39
C ASN A 111 -9.82 -17.94 12.09
N PRO A 112 -9.56 -19.23 11.79
CA PRO A 112 -10.01 -19.86 10.55
C PRO A 112 -11.53 -19.85 10.34
N ALA A 113 -12.32 -19.97 11.39
CA ALA A 113 -13.78 -19.92 11.28
C ALA A 113 -14.25 -18.51 10.87
N ALA A 114 -13.76 -17.47 11.55
CA ALA A 114 -14.09 -16.08 11.25
C ALA A 114 -13.65 -15.67 9.83
N MET A 115 -12.50 -16.15 9.36
CA MET A 115 -12.04 -15.95 7.97
C MET A 115 -12.95 -16.64 6.95
N ALA A 116 -13.43 -17.86 7.24
CA ALA A 116 -14.38 -18.56 6.38
C ALA A 116 -15.75 -17.85 6.35
N ASP A 117 -16.18 -17.30 7.49
CA ASP A 117 -17.45 -16.57 7.62
C ASP A 117 -17.48 -15.29 6.76
N LEU A 118 -16.33 -14.71 6.39
CA LEU A 118 -16.27 -13.58 5.44
C LEU A 118 -16.82 -13.94 4.05
N LEU A 119 -16.81 -15.22 3.69
CA LEU A 119 -17.34 -15.69 2.41
C LEU A 119 -18.83 -16.03 2.46
N ARG A 120 -19.45 -15.94 3.64
CA ARG A 120 -20.86 -16.29 3.87
C ARG A 120 -21.71 -15.04 4.00
N LEU A 121 -22.73 -14.91 3.16
CA LEU A 121 -23.64 -13.76 3.18
C LEU A 121 -24.37 -13.59 4.52
N GLU A 122 -24.65 -14.70 5.22
CA GLU A 122 -25.32 -14.69 6.52
C GLU A 122 -24.53 -13.96 7.63
N SER A 123 -23.22 -13.81 7.47
CA SER A 123 -22.36 -13.06 8.41
C SER A 123 -22.60 -11.55 8.34
N TYR A 124 -23.28 -11.06 7.30
CA TYR A 124 -23.45 -9.64 7.00
C TYR A 124 -24.88 -9.17 7.28
N SER A 125 -25.21 -9.05 8.56
CA SER A 125 -26.42 -8.35 8.99
C SER A 125 -26.35 -6.85 8.62
N VAL A 126 -27.49 -6.16 8.62
CA VAL A 126 -27.55 -4.70 8.41
C VAL A 126 -26.66 -3.96 9.42
N ALA A 127 -26.63 -4.42 10.67
CA ALA A 127 -25.77 -3.88 11.72
C ALA A 127 -24.28 -4.10 11.39
N THR A 128 -23.89 -5.32 11.00
CA THR A 128 -22.51 -5.66 10.59
C THR A 128 -22.04 -4.74 9.46
N VAL A 129 -22.85 -4.60 8.41
CA VAL A 129 -22.53 -3.73 7.26
C VAL A 129 -22.40 -2.28 7.69
N THR A 130 -23.27 -1.81 8.59
CA THR A 130 -23.22 -0.44 9.12
C THR A 130 -21.91 -0.20 9.89
N CYS A 131 -21.49 -1.13 10.74
CA CYS A 131 -20.23 -1.02 11.47
C CYS A 131 -19.01 -0.99 10.52
N ILE A 132 -19.03 -1.81 9.46
CA ILE A 132 -17.97 -1.78 8.42
C ILE A 132 -17.93 -0.41 7.75
N LEU A 133 -19.07 0.15 7.35
CA LEU A 133 -19.13 1.48 6.72
C LEU A 133 -18.63 2.58 7.67
N VAL A 134 -18.96 2.50 8.95
CA VAL A 134 -18.45 3.44 9.97
C VAL A 134 -16.94 3.33 10.11
N ASN A 135 -16.38 2.12 10.15
CA ASN A 135 -14.93 1.94 10.17
C ASN A 135 -14.27 2.60 8.96
N LEU A 136 -14.77 2.32 7.76
CA LEU A 136 -14.20 2.87 6.52
C LEU A 136 -14.27 4.40 6.51
N ALA A 137 -15.39 4.99 6.95
CA ALA A 137 -15.55 6.44 7.05
C ALA A 137 -14.55 7.07 8.04
N LEU A 138 -14.37 6.47 9.22
CA LEU A 138 -13.44 6.98 10.22
C LEU A 138 -11.97 6.80 9.81
N SER A 139 -11.64 5.67 9.17
CA SER A 139 -10.32 5.42 8.59
C SER A 139 -10.00 6.44 7.48
N GLU A 140 -10.96 6.80 6.63
CA GLU A 140 -10.79 7.86 5.60
C GLU A 140 -10.57 9.24 6.21
N VAL A 141 -11.35 9.60 7.24
CA VAL A 141 -11.18 10.88 7.96
C VAL A 141 -9.79 10.96 8.57
N PHE A 142 -9.33 9.87 9.20
CA PHE A 142 -7.99 9.81 9.75
C PHE A 142 -6.92 9.93 8.65
N PHE A 143 -7.05 9.14 7.57
CA PHE A 143 -6.11 9.20 6.45
C PHE A 143 -6.01 10.61 5.89
N TYR A 144 -7.15 11.24 5.61
CA TYR A 144 -7.18 12.61 5.10
C TYR A 144 -6.44 13.59 6.00
N ALA A 145 -6.69 13.52 7.32
CA ALA A 145 -6.01 14.38 8.27
C ALA A 145 -4.50 14.12 8.33
N ALA A 146 -4.11 12.84 8.37
CA ALA A 146 -2.71 12.41 8.43
C ALA A 146 -1.94 12.77 7.16
N HIS A 147 -2.48 12.43 5.99
CA HIS A 147 -1.89 12.70 4.69
C HIS A 147 -1.80 14.22 4.44
N LYS A 148 -2.79 15.00 4.87
CA LYS A 148 -2.69 16.47 4.87
C LYS A 148 -1.54 16.98 5.75
N VAL A 149 -1.35 16.42 6.94
CA VAL A 149 -0.20 16.77 7.81
C VAL A 149 1.11 16.44 7.11
N LEU A 150 1.20 15.29 6.42
CA LEU A 150 2.37 14.92 5.64
C LEU A 150 2.62 15.93 4.52
N HIS A 151 1.60 16.38 3.78
CA HIS A 151 1.78 17.37 2.71
C HIS A 151 2.09 18.81 3.19
N GLU A 152 1.45 19.26 4.28
CA GLU A 152 1.46 20.67 4.68
C GLU A 152 2.42 20.97 5.83
N SER A 153 2.70 19.99 6.71
CA SER A 153 3.42 20.23 7.98
C SER A 153 4.70 19.40 8.13
N TRP A 154 4.73 18.17 7.59
CA TRP A 154 5.91 17.31 7.63
C TRP A 154 6.24 16.68 6.25
N PRO A 155 6.42 17.50 5.21
CA PRO A 155 6.60 17.03 3.83
C PRO A 155 7.86 16.20 3.61
N SER A 156 8.90 16.42 4.42
CA SER A 156 10.21 15.76 4.24
C SER A 156 10.16 14.23 4.38
N ILE A 157 9.29 13.68 5.24
CA ILE A 157 9.16 12.21 5.38
C ILE A 157 8.35 11.59 4.25
N HIS A 158 7.54 12.40 3.55
CA HIS A 158 6.65 11.94 2.49
C HIS A 158 7.25 12.04 1.08
N VAL A 159 8.38 12.76 0.94
CA VAL A 159 9.10 12.91 -0.33
C VAL A 159 9.45 11.58 -0.97
N MET A 160 9.88 10.59 -0.18
CA MET A 160 10.28 9.28 -0.70
C MET A 160 9.12 8.61 -1.43
N HIS A 161 7.94 8.62 -0.83
CA HIS A 161 6.75 8.05 -1.44
C HIS A 161 6.35 8.83 -2.70
N HIS A 162 6.34 10.17 -2.66
CA HIS A 162 6.02 11.04 -3.81
C HIS A 162 7.06 11.08 -4.92
N CYS A 163 8.26 10.52 -4.71
CA CYS A 163 9.17 10.23 -5.81
C CYS A 163 8.63 9.10 -6.71
N CYS A 164 7.64 8.33 -6.25
CA CYS A 164 6.95 7.32 -7.03
C CYS A 164 5.90 7.90 -7.98
N LYS A 165 6.35 8.77 -8.89
CA LYS A 165 5.49 9.51 -9.84
C LYS A 165 4.70 8.61 -10.79
N SER A 166 5.18 7.40 -11.04
CA SER A 166 4.48 6.36 -11.81
C SER A 166 4.15 5.22 -10.86
N SER A 167 3.03 5.31 -10.14
CA SER A 167 2.71 4.30 -9.11
C SER A 167 2.63 2.90 -9.73
N SER A 168 3.26 1.94 -9.07
CA SER A 168 3.27 0.52 -9.43
C SER A 168 3.08 -0.33 -8.17
N HIS A 169 3.13 -1.66 -8.28
CA HIS A 169 2.92 -2.50 -7.11
C HIS A 169 3.98 -2.23 -6.03
N ALA A 170 5.24 -1.99 -6.42
CA ALA A 170 6.33 -1.61 -5.50
C ALA A 170 6.10 -0.27 -4.77
N THR A 171 5.30 0.64 -5.32
CA THR A 171 4.98 1.93 -4.67
C THR A 171 4.32 1.73 -3.31
N ASN A 172 3.59 0.63 -3.09
CA ASN A 172 2.98 0.29 -1.80
C ASN A 172 3.98 0.08 -0.66
N VAL A 173 5.28 -0.06 -0.95
CA VAL A 173 6.32 -0.31 0.07
C VAL A 173 7.49 0.67 0.00
N ILE A 174 7.50 1.59 -0.96
CA ILE A 174 8.49 2.67 -1.06
C ILE A 174 7.99 3.87 -0.25
N PHE A 175 8.30 3.85 1.04
CA PHE A 175 7.90 4.85 2.02
C PHE A 175 9.01 5.06 3.04
N HIS A 176 9.06 6.26 3.62
CA HIS A 176 9.67 6.38 4.94
C HIS A 176 8.82 5.57 5.96
N PRO A 177 9.40 4.84 6.93
CA PRO A 177 8.60 4.01 7.85
C PRO A 177 7.52 4.77 8.62
N VAL A 178 7.81 6.01 9.03
CA VAL A 178 6.83 6.87 9.70
C VAL A 178 5.71 7.30 8.76
N ASP A 179 6.02 7.53 7.49
CA ASP A 179 5.04 7.88 6.46
C ASP A 179 4.03 6.74 6.27
N LEU A 180 4.51 5.51 6.07
CA LEU A 180 3.64 4.33 5.99
C LEU A 180 2.81 4.09 7.26
N ALA A 181 3.37 4.42 8.43
CA ALA A 181 2.63 4.32 9.69
C ALA A 181 1.44 5.29 9.74
N PHE A 182 1.52 6.47 9.12
CA PHE A 182 0.40 7.39 9.00
C PHE A 182 -0.59 6.94 7.91
N GLU A 183 -0.09 6.61 6.73
CA GLU A 183 -0.91 6.34 5.55
C GLU A 183 -1.64 5.00 5.60
N PHE A 184 -0.99 3.97 6.15
CA PHE A 184 -1.53 2.63 6.21
C PHE A 184 -1.76 2.17 7.65
N GLY A 185 -0.77 2.39 8.52
CA GLY A 185 -0.85 2.02 9.93
C GLY A 185 -1.96 2.74 10.69
N GLY A 186 -2.18 4.02 10.39
CA GLY A 186 -3.21 4.87 11.00
C GLY A 186 -4.62 4.36 10.74
N PRO A 187 -5.05 4.20 9.48
CA PRO A 187 -6.31 3.56 9.12
C PRO A 187 -6.51 2.19 9.78
N GLY A 188 -5.47 1.34 9.80
CA GLY A 188 -5.52 0.04 10.48
C GLY A 188 -5.69 0.15 12.00
N GLY A 189 -5.00 1.12 12.63
CA GLY A 189 -5.12 1.43 14.05
C GLY A 189 -6.51 1.91 14.44
N VAL A 190 -7.17 2.70 13.58
CA VAL A 190 -8.59 3.08 13.76
C VAL A 190 -9.47 1.85 13.81
N VAL A 191 -9.34 0.92 12.86
CA VAL A 191 -10.14 -0.31 12.83
C VAL A 191 -9.92 -1.16 14.09
N LEU A 192 -8.66 -1.31 14.53
CA LEU A 192 -8.34 -2.04 15.75
C LEU A 192 -8.91 -1.39 17.00
N ALA A 193 -8.82 -0.06 17.11
CA ALA A 193 -9.40 0.67 18.24
C ALA A 193 -10.92 0.47 18.30
N LEU A 194 -11.62 0.59 17.17
CA LEU A 194 -13.07 0.42 17.11
C LEU A 194 -13.48 -1.02 17.42
N HIS A 195 -12.72 -2.02 16.98
CA HIS A 195 -12.96 -3.43 17.31
C HIS A 195 -12.95 -3.69 18.83
N TYR A 196 -11.96 -3.16 19.55
CA TYR A 196 -11.85 -3.37 20.99
C TYR A 196 -12.74 -2.45 21.83
N LEU A 197 -13.04 -1.24 21.35
CA LEU A 197 -13.75 -0.23 22.15
C LEU A 197 -15.25 -0.14 21.86
N LEU A 198 -15.69 -0.43 20.63
CA LEU A 198 -17.08 -0.18 20.21
C LEU A 198 -17.81 -1.42 19.68
N TRP A 199 -17.11 -2.35 19.01
CA TRP A 199 -17.76 -3.45 18.27
C TRP A 199 -17.81 -4.77 19.00
N ASP A 200 -17.64 -4.76 20.33
CA ASP A 200 -17.66 -5.96 21.18
C ASP A 200 -16.78 -7.10 20.62
N GLN A 201 -15.64 -6.72 20.03
CA GLN A 201 -14.70 -7.64 19.38
C GLN A 201 -15.32 -8.49 18.26
N ASN A 202 -16.28 -7.95 17.49
CA ASN A 202 -16.84 -8.62 16.33
C ASN A 202 -15.77 -8.85 15.24
N LEU A 203 -15.43 -10.12 15.00
CA LEU A 203 -14.37 -10.54 14.08
C LEU A 203 -14.74 -10.31 12.61
N THR A 204 -16.00 -10.50 12.22
CA THR A 204 -16.45 -10.24 10.84
C THR A 204 -16.26 -8.77 10.50
N VAL A 205 -16.65 -7.85 11.39
CA VAL A 205 -16.46 -6.41 11.20
C VAL A 205 -14.97 -6.07 11.07
N LEU A 206 -14.13 -6.56 11.98
CA LEU A 206 -12.69 -6.33 11.96
C LEU A 206 -12.04 -6.84 10.66
N LEU A 207 -12.19 -8.13 10.37
CA LEU A 207 -11.48 -8.79 9.28
C LEU A 207 -11.98 -8.31 7.92
N ALA A 208 -13.29 -8.13 7.74
CA ALA A 208 -13.84 -7.60 6.48
C ALA A 208 -13.33 -6.18 6.21
N THR A 209 -13.35 -5.31 7.22
CA THR A 209 -12.85 -3.93 7.07
C THR A 209 -11.35 -3.93 6.78
N TYR A 210 -10.56 -4.69 7.55
CA TYR A 210 -9.11 -4.72 7.43
C TYR A 210 -8.66 -5.24 6.07
N ILE A 211 -9.23 -6.36 5.59
CA ILE A 211 -8.94 -6.92 4.26
C ILE A 211 -9.37 -5.96 3.16
N PHE A 212 -10.51 -5.26 3.32
CA PHE A 212 -10.93 -4.24 2.38
C PHE A 212 -9.89 -3.10 2.27
N ILE A 213 -9.44 -2.55 3.39
CA ILE A 213 -8.43 -1.48 3.41
C ILE A 213 -7.14 -1.93 2.70
N GLN A 214 -6.62 -3.12 3.03
CA GLN A 214 -5.42 -3.65 2.37
C GLN A 214 -5.60 -3.84 0.88
N THR A 215 -6.73 -4.42 0.48
CA THR A 215 -7.04 -4.69 -0.92
C THR A 215 -7.18 -3.40 -1.70
N TYR A 216 -7.87 -2.41 -1.13
CA TYR A 216 -8.05 -1.11 -1.75
C TYR A 216 -6.73 -0.35 -1.86
N TYR A 217 -5.90 -0.37 -0.82
CA TYR A 217 -4.58 0.28 -0.85
C TYR A 217 -3.71 -0.25 -2.00
N ALA A 218 -3.71 -1.57 -2.21
CA ALA A 218 -3.00 -2.20 -3.32
C ALA A 218 -3.59 -1.85 -4.70
N ILE A 219 -4.92 -1.67 -4.78
CA ILE A 219 -5.63 -1.21 -5.99
C ILE A 219 -5.27 0.25 -6.31
N ASP A 220 -5.19 1.11 -5.30
CA ASP A 220 -5.08 2.56 -5.45
C ASP A 220 -3.68 3.00 -5.96
N HIS A 221 -2.69 2.13 -5.80
CA HIS A 221 -1.33 2.30 -6.32
C HIS A 221 -1.07 1.51 -7.61
N ASN A 222 -2.10 0.96 -8.25
CA ASN A 222 -1.92 0.10 -9.41
C ASN A 222 -1.89 0.89 -10.75
N GLU A 223 -0.86 0.64 -11.55
CA GLU A 223 -0.64 1.29 -12.85
C GLU A 223 -1.68 0.97 -13.93
N TRP A 224 -2.40 -0.15 -13.81
CA TRP A 224 -3.44 -0.56 -14.77
C TRP A 224 -4.76 0.14 -14.50
N LEU A 225 -5.14 0.23 -13.22
CA LEU A 225 -6.41 0.84 -12.80
C LEU A 225 -6.34 2.36 -12.77
N ARG A 226 -5.20 2.95 -12.43
CA ARG A 226 -4.95 4.41 -12.45
C ARG A 226 -6.07 5.18 -11.76
N THR A 227 -6.35 4.79 -10.53
CA THR A 227 -7.30 5.48 -9.65
C THR A 227 -6.86 6.93 -9.43
N TYR A 228 -7.62 7.66 -8.64
CA TYR A 228 -7.28 9.06 -8.41
C TYR A 228 -6.02 9.23 -7.55
N HIS A 229 -5.66 8.28 -6.67
CA HIS A 229 -4.43 8.37 -5.89
C HIS A 229 -3.19 8.15 -6.77
N TYR A 230 -3.27 7.26 -7.78
CA TYR A 230 -2.28 7.21 -8.85
C TYR A 230 -2.07 8.60 -9.51
N LYS A 231 -3.17 9.33 -9.79
CA LYS A 231 -3.08 10.66 -10.40
C LYS A 231 -2.50 11.69 -9.43
N HIS A 232 -2.81 11.58 -8.15
CA HIS A 232 -2.24 12.37 -7.08
C HIS A 232 -0.71 12.22 -7.05
N HIS A 233 -0.17 11.00 -7.07
CA HIS A 233 1.27 10.74 -7.21
C HIS A 233 1.87 11.38 -8.45
N ALA A 234 1.22 11.21 -9.60
CA ALA A 234 1.71 11.75 -10.87
C ALA A 234 1.77 13.30 -10.86
N GLN A 235 0.79 13.95 -10.23
CA GLN A 235 0.62 15.41 -10.28
C GLN A 235 1.19 16.14 -9.05
N ILE A 236 1.25 15.46 -7.91
CA ILE A 236 1.32 16.05 -6.57
C ILE A 236 0.30 17.19 -6.48
N ASP A 237 -0.97 16.79 -6.63
CA ASP A 237 -2.11 17.68 -6.48
C ASP A 237 -2.67 17.55 -5.07
N ALA A 238 -3.30 18.58 -4.50
CA ALA A 238 -3.71 18.57 -3.09
C ALA A 238 -4.95 17.67 -2.80
N VAL A 239 -5.02 16.48 -3.39
CA VAL A 239 -6.03 15.45 -3.14
C VAL A 239 -5.49 14.50 -2.08
N TYR A 240 -6.00 14.62 -0.85
CA TYR A 240 -5.43 13.91 0.31
C TYR A 240 -6.27 12.72 0.80
N THR A 241 -7.26 12.28 0.02
CA THR A 241 -8.24 11.22 0.38
C THR A 241 -7.91 9.87 -0.29
N ILE A 242 -8.48 8.73 0.16
CA ILE A 242 -8.31 7.36 -0.42
C ILE A 242 -9.59 6.79 -1.02
N TYR A 243 -10.79 7.12 -0.50
CA TYR A 243 -12.06 6.61 -1.10
C TYR A 243 -12.92 7.66 -1.82
N VAL A 244 -12.76 8.95 -1.49
CA VAL A 244 -13.43 10.06 -2.19
C VAL A 244 -12.43 10.99 -2.87
N SER A 245 -12.85 11.77 -3.86
CA SER A 245 -12.01 12.81 -4.45
C SER A 245 -12.33 14.16 -3.78
N HIS A 246 -11.51 14.55 -2.80
CA HIS A 246 -11.58 15.87 -2.16
C HIS A 246 -10.24 16.60 -2.30
N ARG A 247 -10.27 17.84 -2.78
CA ARG A 247 -9.07 18.66 -3.03
C ARG A 247 -8.98 19.80 -2.02
N ALA A 248 -7.85 19.89 -1.33
CA ALA A 248 -7.47 21.00 -0.47
C ALA A 248 -6.80 22.15 -1.26
N ASP A 249 -6.32 23.19 -0.58
CA ASP A 249 -5.65 24.33 -1.20
C ASP A 249 -4.25 23.92 -1.72
N PRO A 250 -4.00 23.92 -3.06
CA PRO A 250 -2.74 23.47 -3.63
C PRO A 250 -1.51 24.30 -3.21
N ARG A 251 -1.71 25.52 -2.70
CA ARG A 251 -0.62 26.40 -2.25
C ARG A 251 0.00 25.92 -0.93
N LYS A 252 -0.68 25.05 -0.21
CA LYS A 252 -0.21 24.49 1.06
C LYS A 252 0.54 23.17 0.87
N ASP A 253 0.47 22.58 -0.32
CA ASP A 253 1.18 21.35 -0.64
C ASP A 253 2.69 21.63 -0.80
N LEU A 254 3.45 21.37 0.25
CA LEU A 254 4.88 21.64 0.28
C LEU A 254 5.69 20.52 -0.39
N VAL A 255 5.15 19.31 -0.51
CA VAL A 255 5.85 18.15 -1.11
C VAL A 255 6.21 18.43 -2.56
N ARG A 256 5.33 19.11 -3.29
CA ARG A 256 5.55 19.49 -4.70
C ARG A 256 6.84 20.27 -4.92
N HIS A 257 7.27 21.05 -3.93
CA HIS A 257 8.49 21.87 -3.99
C HIS A 257 9.76 21.10 -3.63
N LEU A 258 9.63 19.93 -3.01
CA LEU A 258 10.75 19.11 -2.57
C LEU A 258 11.13 18.04 -3.60
N VAL A 259 10.17 17.55 -4.41
CA VAL A 259 10.43 16.50 -5.40
C VAL A 259 11.08 17.07 -6.67
N VAL A 260 12.34 16.73 -6.89
CA VAL A 260 13.10 17.03 -8.10
C VAL A 260 12.75 16.01 -9.18
N LYS A 261 12.41 16.48 -10.39
CA LYS A 261 12.20 15.61 -11.55
C LYS A 261 13.51 15.46 -12.32
N PRO A 262 13.92 14.24 -12.71
CA PRO A 262 15.07 14.07 -13.59
C PRO A 262 14.82 14.82 -14.91
N LYS A 263 15.85 15.47 -15.45
CA LYS A 263 15.77 16.12 -16.76
C LYS A 263 15.45 15.04 -17.79
N SER A 264 14.44 15.29 -18.64
CA SER A 264 14.22 14.46 -19.82
C SER A 264 15.46 14.57 -20.70
N ASN A 265 16.16 13.45 -20.87
CA ASN A 265 17.23 13.34 -21.87
C ASN A 265 16.63 13.40 -23.27
#